data_AF-A0A453EAB0-F1
#
_entry.id   AF-A0A453EAB0-F1
#
_cell.length_a   1.000
_cell.length_b   1.000
_cell.length_c   1.000
_cell.angle_alpha   90.00
_cell.angle_beta   90.00
_cell.angle_gamma   90.00
#
_symmetry.space_group_name_H-M   'P 1'
#
loop_
_entity.id
_entity.type
_entity.pdbx_description
1 polymer ?
#
loop_
_entity_poly.entity_id
_entity_poly.type
_entity_poly.pdbx_seq_one_letter_code
_entity_poly.pdbx_strand_id
1 'polypeptide(L)'
;MDCEMAFLMANQGLAQPGKLVYDPFVGTGSILVAAAHFGAMTMGADIDIRVVRDGRGPDCNIWSNFEQYKLPEPLCVLRADNNLPPWRPGLKEIFDAIICDPPYGVRAGGRKSGGRKLLKGIIPPYIVPDDKRENHIPSTAPYSLAECVHDLLLLAARMLVIGGRLVFFYPVLRDDDVADAAKFPEHPCFKLVSSCEQILSLRYSRVLLTMVKVEPYTEEVERVGEERHQEFRENHQKWMEEGNLHSAVFSPAEHDGKPKFDKDSKPKYRGKYV
;
A
#
# COMPACT_ATOMS: atom_id res chain seq x y z
N MET A 1 -0.51 -9.94 -6.79
CA MET A 1 -0.07 -10.64 -5.57
C MET A 1 -0.27 -12.13 -5.77
N ASP A 2 0.44 -12.99 -5.04
CA ASP A 2 0.10 -14.42 -4.99
C ASP A 2 -1.29 -14.65 -4.38
N CYS A 3 -2.04 -15.64 -4.87
CA CYS A 3 -3.42 -15.88 -4.45
C CYS A 3 -3.51 -16.29 -2.97
N GLU A 4 -2.65 -17.20 -2.51
CA GLU A 4 -2.68 -17.67 -1.12
C GLU A 4 -2.46 -16.51 -0.14
N MET A 5 -1.52 -15.62 -0.49
CA MET A 5 -1.27 -14.42 0.31
C MET A 5 -2.49 -13.50 0.39
N ALA A 6 -3.23 -13.30 -0.71
CA ALA A 6 -4.44 -12.49 -0.70
C ALA A 6 -5.51 -13.06 0.25
N PHE A 7 -5.67 -14.39 0.28
CA PHE A 7 -6.59 -15.06 1.20
C PHE A 7 -6.15 -14.98 2.66
N LEU A 8 -4.85 -15.12 2.93
CA LEU A 8 -4.30 -14.92 4.27
C LEU A 8 -4.52 -13.48 4.76
N MET A 9 -4.33 -12.49 3.89
CA MET A 9 -4.60 -11.09 4.21
C MET A 9 -6.08 -10.83 4.47
N ALA A 10 -6.98 -11.35 3.63
CA ALA A 10 -8.43 -11.26 3.83
C ALA A 10 -8.87 -11.87 5.17
N ASN A 11 -8.30 -13.03 5.54
CA ASN A 11 -8.51 -13.64 6.85
C ASN A 11 -7.98 -12.77 8.00
N GLN A 12 -6.78 -12.21 7.87
CA GLN A 12 -6.23 -11.30 8.88
C GLN A 12 -7.08 -10.04 9.03
N GLY A 13 -7.68 -9.55 7.94
CA GLY A 13 -8.66 -8.46 7.94
C GLY A 13 -10.04 -8.85 8.47
N LEU A 14 -10.27 -10.12 8.80
CA LEU A 14 -11.55 -10.68 9.23
C LEU A 14 -12.67 -10.43 8.21
N ALA A 15 -12.37 -10.52 6.91
CA ALA A 15 -13.36 -10.43 5.85
C ALA A 15 -14.44 -11.52 6.05
N GLN A 16 -15.72 -11.12 6.04
CA GLN A 16 -16.86 -12.01 6.21
C GLN A 16 -18.15 -11.33 5.70
N PRO A 17 -19.27 -12.06 5.58
CA PRO A 17 -20.54 -11.46 5.18
C PRO A 17 -20.94 -10.29 6.08
N GLY A 18 -21.47 -9.23 5.46
CA GLY A 18 -21.90 -8.01 6.13
C GLY A 18 -20.80 -6.98 6.41
N LYS A 19 -19.54 -7.29 6.10
CA LYS A 19 -18.42 -6.33 6.21
C LYS A 19 -18.09 -5.65 4.90
N LEU A 20 -17.58 -4.43 4.98
CA LEU A 20 -17.02 -3.66 3.87
C LEU A 20 -15.48 -3.62 3.96
N VAL A 21 -14.82 -4.21 2.97
CA VAL A 21 -13.36 -4.25 2.83
C VAL A 21 -12.92 -3.25 1.77
N TYR A 22 -11.91 -2.44 2.11
CA TYR A 22 -11.35 -1.45 1.21
C TYR A 22 -9.87 -1.72 0.88
N ASP A 23 -9.51 -1.67 -0.40
CA ASP A 23 -8.13 -1.70 -0.87
C ASP A 23 -7.75 -0.36 -1.53
N PRO A 24 -6.99 0.51 -0.84
CA PRO A 24 -6.53 1.80 -1.38
C PRO A 24 -5.44 1.68 -2.46
N PHE A 25 -4.97 0.48 -2.77
CA PHE A 25 -3.96 0.19 -3.81
C PHE A 25 -4.36 -1.06 -4.60
N VAL A 26 -5.60 -1.06 -5.10
CA VAL A 26 -6.29 -2.26 -5.60
C VAL A 26 -5.53 -3.02 -6.69
N GLY A 27 -4.77 -2.33 -7.54
CA GLY A 27 -4.05 -2.97 -8.63
C GLY A 27 -4.99 -3.83 -9.49
N THR A 28 -4.64 -5.09 -9.69
CA THR A 28 -5.47 -6.05 -10.46
C THR A 28 -6.65 -6.64 -9.66
N GLY A 29 -6.87 -6.23 -8.41
CA GLY A 29 -8.03 -6.64 -7.62
C GLY A 29 -7.91 -7.98 -6.90
N SER A 30 -6.72 -8.59 -6.81
CA SER A 30 -6.54 -9.91 -6.19
C SER A 30 -6.96 -9.96 -4.72
N ILE A 31 -6.72 -8.89 -3.95
CA ILE A 31 -7.14 -8.80 -2.54
C ILE A 31 -8.66 -8.70 -2.43
N LEU A 32 -9.30 -7.91 -3.30
CA LEU A 32 -10.76 -7.81 -3.31
C LEU A 32 -11.42 -9.13 -3.69
N VAL A 33 -10.87 -9.86 -4.66
CA VAL A 33 -11.35 -11.21 -5.00
C VAL A 33 -11.32 -12.13 -3.77
N ALA A 34 -10.22 -12.11 -3.00
CA ALA A 34 -10.11 -12.91 -1.79
C ALA A 34 -11.11 -12.47 -0.70
N ALA A 35 -11.31 -11.16 -0.50
CA ALA A 35 -12.29 -10.65 0.46
C ALA A 35 -13.74 -11.00 0.06
N ALA A 36 -14.08 -10.88 -1.22
CA ALA A 36 -15.40 -11.22 -1.75
C ALA A 36 -15.67 -12.73 -1.70
N HIS A 37 -14.64 -13.57 -1.85
CA HIS A 37 -14.76 -15.00 -1.63
C HIS A 37 -15.20 -15.33 -0.19
N PHE A 38 -14.74 -14.57 0.81
CA PHE A 38 -15.25 -14.68 2.19
C PHE A 38 -16.62 -14.00 2.39
N GLY A 39 -17.25 -13.50 1.33
CA GLY A 39 -18.57 -12.89 1.35
C GLY A 39 -18.60 -11.41 1.77
N ALA A 40 -17.44 -10.77 1.93
CA ALA A 40 -17.40 -9.34 2.23
C ALA A 40 -17.78 -8.50 0.99
N MET A 41 -18.41 -7.34 1.23
CA MET A 41 -18.51 -6.30 0.22
C MET A 41 -17.14 -5.67 0.01
N THR A 42 -16.83 -5.31 -1.24
CA THR A 42 -15.49 -4.81 -1.58
C THR A 42 -15.54 -3.45 -2.25
N MET A 43 -14.53 -2.64 -1.98
CA MET A 43 -14.30 -1.35 -2.60
C MET A 43 -12.80 -1.18 -2.85
N GLY A 44 -12.43 -0.63 -4.00
CA GLY A 44 -11.03 -0.45 -4.36
C GLY A 44 -10.72 0.96 -4.82
N ALA A 45 -9.45 1.33 -4.74
CA ALA A 45 -8.94 2.50 -5.44
C ALA A 45 -7.54 2.29 -5.99
N ASP A 46 -7.24 2.95 -7.11
CA ASP A 46 -5.89 3.07 -7.65
C ASP A 46 -5.68 4.47 -8.22
N ILE A 47 -4.44 4.95 -8.24
CA ILE A 47 -4.12 6.23 -8.86
C ILE A 47 -4.02 6.10 -10.39
N ASP A 48 -3.68 4.90 -10.88
CA ASP A 48 -3.55 4.63 -12.31
C ASP A 48 -4.91 4.33 -12.93
N ILE A 49 -5.44 5.29 -13.70
CA ILE A 49 -6.70 5.16 -14.42
C ILE A 49 -6.73 3.93 -15.34
N ARG A 50 -5.58 3.50 -15.87
CA ARG A 50 -5.51 2.36 -16.79
C ARG A 50 -5.83 1.06 -16.04
N VAL A 51 -5.40 0.96 -14.79
CA VAL A 51 -5.71 -0.18 -13.92
C VAL A 51 -7.20 -0.21 -13.59
N VAL A 52 -7.76 0.94 -13.22
CA VAL A 52 -9.18 1.07 -12.84
C VAL A 52 -10.12 0.84 -14.02
N ARG A 53 -9.82 1.41 -15.18
CA ARG A 53 -10.73 1.42 -16.34
C ARG A 53 -10.48 0.26 -17.31
N ASP A 54 -9.22 0.00 -17.65
CA ASP A 54 -8.86 -0.83 -18.81
C ASP A 54 -8.24 -2.19 -18.41
N GLY A 55 -7.62 -2.28 -17.24
CA GLY A 55 -6.85 -3.45 -16.83
C GLY A 55 -5.75 -3.79 -17.87
N ARG A 56 -5.73 -5.04 -18.32
CA ARG A 56 -4.89 -5.53 -19.44
C ARG A 56 -5.69 -5.74 -20.73
N GLY A 57 -6.95 -5.29 -20.78
CA GLY A 57 -7.85 -5.47 -21.89
C GLY A 57 -9.31 -5.63 -21.46
N PRO A 58 -10.24 -5.69 -22.43
CA PRO A 58 -11.68 -5.76 -22.16
C PRO A 58 -12.08 -6.98 -21.32
N ASP A 59 -11.38 -8.10 -21.48
CA ASP A 59 -11.65 -9.36 -20.78
C ASP A 59 -10.64 -9.67 -19.66
N CYS A 60 -9.71 -8.74 -19.39
CA CYS A 60 -8.66 -8.92 -18.38
C CYS A 60 -8.56 -7.68 -17.49
N ASN A 61 -9.57 -7.47 -16.65
CA ASN A 61 -9.66 -6.35 -15.71
C ASN A 61 -10.28 -6.82 -14.39
N ILE A 62 -10.50 -5.89 -13.46
CA ILE A 62 -11.05 -6.22 -12.15
C ILE A 62 -12.43 -6.86 -12.31
N TRP A 63 -13.31 -6.31 -13.14
CA TRP A 63 -14.68 -6.81 -13.32
C TRP A 63 -14.69 -8.23 -13.90
N SER A 64 -13.90 -8.49 -14.94
CA SER A 64 -13.83 -9.83 -15.54
C SER A 64 -13.24 -10.88 -14.57
N ASN A 65 -12.37 -10.49 -13.63
CA ASN A 65 -11.92 -11.40 -12.57
C ASN A 65 -13.10 -11.86 -11.70
N PHE A 66 -13.96 -10.94 -11.27
CA PHE A 66 -15.11 -11.25 -10.42
C PHE A 66 -16.15 -12.10 -11.15
N GLU A 67 -16.41 -11.80 -12.42
CA GLU A 67 -17.27 -12.61 -13.28
C GLU A 67 -16.71 -14.05 -13.43
N GLN A 68 -15.42 -14.18 -13.73
CA GLN A 68 -14.76 -15.48 -13.89
C GLN A 68 -14.88 -16.34 -12.63
N TYR A 69 -14.70 -15.75 -11.44
CA TYR A 69 -14.81 -16.47 -10.16
C TYR A 69 -16.24 -16.58 -9.63
N LYS A 70 -17.23 -16.03 -10.34
CA LYS A 70 -18.66 -15.99 -9.94
C LYS A 70 -18.86 -15.34 -8.58
N LEU A 71 -18.15 -14.24 -8.35
CA LEU A 71 -18.19 -13.46 -7.11
C LEU A 71 -19.01 -12.17 -7.30
N PRO A 72 -19.63 -11.65 -6.24
CA PRO A 72 -20.27 -10.33 -6.29
C PRO A 72 -19.25 -9.25 -6.64
N GLU A 73 -19.54 -8.44 -7.64
CA GLU A 73 -18.67 -7.36 -8.09
C GLU A 73 -18.38 -6.34 -6.98
N PRO A 74 -17.23 -5.63 -7.02
CA PRO A 74 -16.95 -4.54 -6.10
C PRO A 74 -18.03 -3.45 -6.18
N LEU A 75 -18.38 -2.86 -5.04
CA LEU A 75 -19.32 -1.74 -4.97
C LEU A 75 -18.84 -0.56 -5.83
N CYS A 76 -17.54 -0.31 -5.82
CA CYS A 76 -16.88 0.54 -6.81
C CYS A 76 -15.36 0.33 -6.80
N VAL A 77 -14.76 0.73 -7.92
CA VAL A 77 -13.32 0.92 -8.04
C VAL A 77 -13.08 2.36 -8.47
N LEU A 78 -12.38 3.13 -7.64
CA LEU A 78 -12.18 4.57 -7.84
C LEU A 78 -10.78 4.87 -8.37
N ARG A 79 -10.68 5.87 -9.26
CA ARG A 79 -9.41 6.56 -9.43
C ARG A 79 -9.23 7.51 -8.25
N ALA A 80 -8.34 7.18 -7.33
CA ALA A 80 -8.08 7.98 -6.13
C ALA A 80 -6.60 8.05 -5.80
N ASP A 81 -6.24 9.02 -4.98
CA ASP A 81 -4.88 9.23 -4.50
C ASP A 81 -4.90 9.24 -2.98
N ASN A 82 -4.10 8.40 -2.34
CA ASN A 82 -4.08 8.35 -0.87
C ASN A 82 -3.34 9.55 -0.27
N ASN A 83 -2.51 10.25 -1.04
CA ASN A 83 -1.89 11.50 -0.62
C ASN A 83 -2.92 12.64 -0.54
N LEU A 84 -3.95 12.59 -1.39
CA LEU A 84 -5.04 13.57 -1.42
C LEU A 84 -6.38 12.83 -1.57
N PRO A 85 -6.84 12.17 -0.50
CA PRO A 85 -7.96 11.25 -0.59
C PRO A 85 -9.27 11.98 -0.91
N PRO A 86 -10.12 11.46 -1.80
CA PRO A 86 -11.32 12.15 -2.29
C PRO A 86 -12.51 12.08 -1.31
N TRP A 87 -12.27 11.78 -0.04
CA TRP A 87 -13.31 11.58 0.96
C TRP A 87 -13.87 12.92 1.43
N ARG A 88 -15.18 12.95 1.69
CA ARG A 88 -15.82 14.13 2.29
C ARG A 88 -15.29 14.32 3.72
N PRO A 89 -15.08 15.56 4.20
CA PRO A 89 -14.55 15.80 5.55
C PRO A 89 -15.39 15.16 6.68
N GLY A 90 -16.72 15.11 6.53
CA GLY A 90 -17.60 14.46 7.51
C GLY A 90 -17.60 12.93 7.50
N LEU A 91 -16.91 12.29 6.54
CA LEU A 91 -16.89 10.85 6.40
C LEU A 91 -15.79 10.24 7.27
N LYS A 92 -16.18 9.35 8.19
CA LYS A 92 -15.31 8.62 9.13
C LYS A 92 -15.91 7.23 9.37
N GLU A 93 -15.07 6.26 9.73
CA GLU A 93 -15.49 4.95 10.25
C GLU A 93 -16.50 4.20 9.35
N ILE A 94 -16.13 4.01 8.09
CA ILE A 94 -16.96 3.38 7.05
C ILE A 94 -16.53 1.94 6.77
N PHE A 95 -15.23 1.65 6.86
CA PHE A 95 -14.68 0.35 6.49
C PHE A 95 -14.47 -0.54 7.69
N ASP A 96 -14.82 -1.82 7.57
CA ASP A 96 -14.55 -2.84 8.59
C ASP A 96 -13.10 -3.35 8.53
N ALA A 97 -12.52 -3.34 7.33
CA ALA A 97 -11.12 -3.68 7.11
C ALA A 97 -10.54 -2.86 5.95
N ILE A 98 -9.27 -2.50 6.09
CA ILE A 98 -8.46 -1.96 5.00
C ILE A 98 -7.33 -2.96 4.75
N ILE A 99 -7.26 -3.49 3.53
CA ILE A 99 -6.34 -4.56 3.16
C ILE A 99 -5.65 -4.19 1.87
N CYS A 100 -4.32 -4.08 1.86
CA CYS A 100 -3.61 -3.58 0.68
C CYS A 100 -2.13 -3.99 0.58
N ASP A 101 -1.58 -3.84 -0.63
CA ASP A 101 -0.14 -4.01 -0.92
C ASP A 101 0.45 -2.71 -1.49
N PRO A 102 0.73 -1.70 -0.66
CA PRO A 102 1.28 -0.42 -1.10
C PRO A 102 2.52 -0.52 -2.00
N PRO A 103 2.75 0.46 -2.89
CA PRO A 103 3.89 0.47 -3.78
C PRO A 103 5.18 0.84 -3.03
N TYR A 104 5.95 -0.17 -2.61
CA TYR A 104 7.20 0.00 -1.85
C TYR A 104 8.45 0.38 -2.66
N GLY A 105 8.30 0.74 -3.94
CA GLY A 105 9.43 1.16 -4.77
C GLY A 105 10.31 0.06 -5.35
N VAL A 106 10.07 -1.23 -5.02
CA VAL A 106 10.89 -2.35 -5.55
C VAL A 106 10.42 -2.82 -6.93
N ARG A 107 9.12 -3.11 -7.10
CA ARG A 107 8.54 -3.54 -8.39
C ARG A 107 7.74 -2.43 -9.08
N ALA A 108 7.07 -1.62 -8.29
CA ALA A 108 6.32 -0.45 -8.74
C ALA A 108 6.74 0.73 -7.86
N GLY A 109 7.13 1.82 -8.50
CA GLY A 109 7.41 3.08 -7.81
C GLY A 109 6.11 3.69 -7.31
N GLY A 110 6.08 4.13 -6.04
CA GLY A 110 4.96 4.88 -5.52
C GLY A 110 4.67 6.11 -6.38
N ARG A 111 3.38 6.39 -6.59
CA ARG A 111 2.91 7.57 -7.33
C ARG A 111 1.87 8.32 -6.51
N LYS A 112 1.98 9.64 -6.52
CA LYS A 112 0.99 10.59 -5.99
C LYS A 112 0.69 11.66 -7.03
N SER A 113 -0.43 12.35 -6.89
CA SER A 113 -0.82 13.45 -7.77
C SER A 113 0.16 14.61 -7.57
N GLY A 114 0.63 15.17 -8.68
CA GLY A 114 1.60 16.25 -8.67
C GLY A 114 2.46 16.24 -9.93
N GLY A 115 2.84 17.43 -10.39
CA GLY A 115 3.81 17.57 -11.47
C GLY A 115 5.23 17.68 -10.92
N ARG A 116 6.23 17.12 -11.60
CA ARG A 116 7.65 17.28 -11.19
C ARG A 116 8.07 18.75 -11.05
N LYS A 117 7.53 19.63 -11.91
CA LYS A 117 7.76 21.09 -11.83
C LYS A 117 6.96 21.75 -10.70
N LEU A 118 5.75 21.24 -10.42
CA LEU A 118 4.88 21.73 -9.34
C LEU A 118 5.50 21.46 -7.97
N LEU A 119 5.95 20.22 -7.74
CA LEU A 119 6.59 19.83 -6.48
C LEU A 119 7.95 20.51 -6.27
N LYS A 120 8.61 20.98 -7.35
CA LYS A 120 9.82 21.80 -7.27
C LYS A 120 9.54 23.29 -7.07
N GLY A 121 8.27 23.70 -6.96
CA GLY A 121 7.87 25.11 -6.86
C GLY A 121 8.16 25.94 -8.13
N ILE A 122 8.49 25.30 -9.25
CA ILE A 122 8.83 25.98 -10.51
C ILE A 122 7.58 26.54 -11.19
N ILE A 123 6.44 25.87 -11.02
CA ILE A 123 5.15 26.29 -11.56
C ILE A 123 4.09 26.32 -10.45
N PRO A 124 3.14 27.28 -10.50
CA PRO A 124 2.02 27.29 -9.57
C PRO A 124 1.04 26.13 -9.85
N PRO A 125 0.14 25.81 -8.89
CA PRO A 125 -0.95 24.86 -9.11
C PRO A 125 -1.77 25.24 -10.34
N TYR A 126 -1.94 24.29 -11.26
CA TYR A 126 -2.75 24.47 -12.45
C TYR A 126 -4.23 24.31 -12.10
N ILE A 127 -5.02 25.37 -12.29
CA ILE A 127 -6.47 25.28 -12.22
C ILE A 127 -6.96 24.70 -13.54
N VAL A 128 -7.60 23.52 -13.47
CA VAL A 128 -8.14 22.86 -14.65
C VAL A 128 -9.35 23.68 -15.16
N PRO A 129 -9.31 24.14 -16.42
CA PRO A 129 -10.43 24.81 -17.08
C PRO A 129 -11.69 23.93 -17.03
N ASP A 130 -12.87 24.55 -16.87
CA ASP A 130 -14.12 23.82 -16.68
C ASP A 130 -14.42 22.85 -17.83
N ASP A 131 -14.12 23.23 -19.07
CA ASP A 131 -14.27 22.40 -20.27
C ASP A 131 -13.38 21.14 -20.27
N LYS A 132 -12.34 21.11 -19.44
CA LYS A 132 -11.40 19.98 -19.34
C LYS A 132 -11.62 19.15 -18.09
N ARG A 133 -12.43 19.59 -17.13
CA ARG A 133 -12.54 18.96 -15.81
C ARG A 133 -13.03 17.51 -15.86
N GLU A 134 -13.99 17.21 -16.74
CA GLU A 134 -14.61 15.88 -16.79
C GLU A 134 -13.63 14.75 -17.09
N ASN A 135 -12.66 15.00 -17.98
CA ASN A 135 -11.72 13.99 -18.45
C ASN A 135 -10.26 14.30 -18.08
N HIS A 136 -10.03 15.29 -17.21
CA HIS A 136 -8.68 15.64 -16.81
C HIS A 136 -8.10 14.60 -15.86
N ILE A 137 -6.94 14.06 -16.22
CA ILE A 137 -6.19 13.15 -15.39
C ILE A 137 -4.96 13.88 -14.87
N PRO A 138 -4.86 14.13 -13.55
CA PRO A 138 -3.72 14.81 -12.97
C PRO A 138 -2.41 14.09 -13.28
N SER A 139 -1.37 14.85 -13.58
CA SER A 139 -0.01 14.31 -13.67
C SER A 139 0.41 13.73 -12.32
N THR A 140 1.24 12.69 -12.35
CA THR A 140 1.74 12.06 -11.12
C THR A 140 3.23 12.33 -10.90
N ALA A 141 3.66 12.24 -9.65
CA ALA A 141 5.03 12.37 -9.20
C ALA A 141 5.42 11.14 -8.36
N PRO A 142 6.73 10.91 -8.12
CA PRO A 142 7.18 9.89 -7.19
C PRO A 142 6.57 10.08 -5.80
N TYR A 143 6.35 8.98 -5.10
CA TYR A 143 5.77 8.92 -3.76
C TYR A 143 6.69 8.05 -2.91
N SER A 144 7.29 8.64 -1.87
CA SER A 144 8.23 7.91 -1.02
C SER A 144 7.49 6.87 -0.18
N LEU A 145 8.18 5.80 0.21
CA LEU A 145 7.61 4.77 1.09
C LEU A 145 7.12 5.37 2.40
N ALA A 146 7.93 6.24 3.02
CA ALA A 146 7.62 6.86 4.30
C ALA A 146 6.33 7.71 4.23
N GLU A 147 6.19 8.53 3.18
CA GLU A 147 4.98 9.33 2.97
C GLU A 147 3.78 8.45 2.65
N CYS A 148 3.96 7.40 1.83
CA CYS A 148 2.91 6.46 1.46
C CYS A 148 2.33 5.69 2.66
N VAL A 149 3.19 5.21 3.55
CA VAL A 149 2.77 4.51 4.76
C VAL A 149 2.14 5.48 5.77
N HIS A 150 2.67 6.70 5.90
CA HIS A 150 2.06 7.74 6.73
C HIS A 150 0.63 8.06 6.30
N ASP A 151 0.44 8.37 5.02
CA ASP A 151 -0.87 8.71 4.47
C ASP A 151 -1.84 7.52 4.55
N LEU A 152 -1.36 6.28 4.36
CA LEU A 152 -2.15 5.07 4.58
C LEU A 152 -2.63 4.95 6.03
N LEU A 153 -1.77 5.20 7.00
CA LEU A 153 -2.13 5.14 8.43
C LEU A 153 -3.15 6.22 8.79
N LEU A 154 -3.00 7.44 8.27
CA LEU A 154 -3.99 8.51 8.48
C LEU A 154 -5.34 8.19 7.84
N LEU A 155 -5.32 7.71 6.59
CA LEU A 155 -6.52 7.26 5.89
C LEU A 155 -7.22 6.16 6.68
N ALA A 156 -6.47 5.17 7.16
CA ALA A 156 -7.01 4.07 7.93
C ALA A 156 -7.54 4.54 9.29
N ALA A 157 -6.82 5.42 9.99
CA ALA A 157 -7.27 5.97 11.27
C ALA A 157 -8.63 6.67 11.13
N ARG A 158 -8.80 7.46 10.06
CA ARG A 158 -10.05 8.17 9.77
C ARG A 158 -11.18 7.22 9.35
N MET A 159 -10.92 6.33 8.41
CA MET A 159 -11.96 5.61 7.67
C MET A 159 -12.31 4.23 8.23
N LEU A 160 -11.45 3.63 9.04
CA LEU A 160 -11.69 2.31 9.62
C LEU A 160 -12.55 2.44 10.89
N VAL A 161 -13.49 1.52 11.10
CA VAL A 161 -14.26 1.44 12.35
C VAL A 161 -13.37 1.05 13.53
N ILE A 162 -13.75 1.42 14.75
CA ILE A 162 -13.10 0.91 15.98
C ILE A 162 -13.19 -0.62 16.01
N GLY A 163 -12.07 -1.29 16.30
CA GLY A 163 -11.95 -2.75 16.24
C GLY A 163 -11.74 -3.31 14.83
N GLY A 164 -11.87 -2.48 13.78
CA GLY A 164 -11.51 -2.84 12.42
C GLY A 164 -10.00 -3.03 12.26
N ARG A 165 -9.59 -3.70 11.17
CA ARG A 165 -8.18 -4.04 10.93
C ARG A 165 -7.59 -3.40 9.68
N LEU A 166 -6.38 -2.86 9.84
CA LEU A 166 -5.49 -2.48 8.76
C LEU A 166 -4.49 -3.61 8.53
N VAL A 167 -4.46 -4.16 7.32
CA VAL A 167 -3.59 -5.27 6.93
C VAL A 167 -2.80 -4.88 5.69
N PHE A 168 -1.48 -4.77 5.81
CA PHE A 168 -0.64 -4.33 4.71
C PHE A 168 0.76 -4.94 4.78
N PHE A 169 1.41 -5.09 3.63
CA PHE A 169 2.83 -5.44 3.62
C PHE A 169 3.69 -4.21 3.92
N TYR A 170 4.83 -4.44 4.54
CA TYR A 170 5.85 -3.44 4.77
C TYR A 170 7.20 -3.99 4.32
N PRO A 171 7.96 -3.29 3.49
CA PRO A 171 9.23 -3.77 2.97
C PRO A 171 10.31 -3.70 4.06
N VAL A 172 11.17 -4.72 4.13
CA VAL A 172 12.29 -4.75 5.08
C VAL A 172 13.56 -5.15 4.32
N LEU A 173 14.62 -4.37 4.53
CA LEU A 173 15.95 -4.75 4.09
C LEU A 173 16.53 -5.76 5.08
N ARG A 174 17.09 -6.83 4.55
CA ARG A 174 17.74 -7.86 5.36
C ARG A 174 19.23 -7.52 5.39
N ASP A 175 19.68 -6.97 6.50
CA ASP A 175 21.10 -6.87 6.82
C ASP A 175 21.48 -8.04 7.74
N ASP A 176 22.52 -8.78 7.40
CA ASP A 176 22.94 -10.00 8.10
C ASP A 176 23.51 -9.70 9.52
N ASP A 177 23.79 -8.43 9.85
CA ASP A 177 24.56 -8.04 11.04
C ASP A 177 23.77 -7.31 12.14
N VAL A 178 22.49 -7.00 11.97
CA VAL A 178 21.73 -6.23 12.97
C VAL A 178 20.56 -7.04 13.52
N ALA A 179 20.78 -7.63 14.70
CA ALA A 179 19.75 -8.23 15.55
C ALA A 179 18.79 -7.19 16.18
N ASP A 180 18.53 -6.06 15.49
CA ASP A 180 17.53 -5.10 15.91
C ASP A 180 16.18 -5.57 15.39
N ALA A 181 15.21 -5.70 16.31
CA ALA A 181 13.81 -5.90 15.95
C ALA A 181 13.40 -4.79 14.97
N ALA A 182 12.99 -5.17 13.76
CA ALA A 182 12.54 -4.22 12.74
C ALA A 182 11.50 -3.27 13.36
N LYS A 183 11.80 -1.96 13.40
CA LYS A 183 10.84 -0.96 13.86
C LYS A 183 9.79 -0.76 12.79
N PHE A 184 8.59 -1.26 13.07
CA PHE A 184 7.43 -1.07 12.21
C PHE A 184 6.83 0.32 12.42
N PRO A 185 6.12 0.86 11.42
CA PRO A 185 5.43 2.13 11.56
C PRO A 185 4.38 2.04 12.69
N GLU A 186 4.31 3.08 13.50
CA GLU A 186 3.38 3.19 14.62
C GLU A 186 2.40 4.34 14.37
N HIS A 187 1.21 4.25 14.97
CA HIS A 187 0.21 5.31 14.90
C HIS A 187 -0.68 5.28 16.15
N PRO A 188 -1.02 6.43 16.77
CA PRO A 188 -1.76 6.48 18.04
C PRO A 188 -3.10 5.72 18.02
N CYS A 189 -3.80 5.72 16.87
CA CYS A 189 -5.06 5.01 16.71
C CYS A 189 -4.94 3.48 16.65
N PHE A 190 -3.73 2.92 16.53
CA PHE A 190 -3.53 1.54 16.15
C PHE A 190 -2.65 0.77 17.14
N LYS A 191 -2.98 -0.51 17.30
CA LYS A 191 -2.13 -1.49 17.98
C LYS A 191 -1.74 -2.59 17.00
N LEU A 192 -0.44 -2.90 16.95
CA LEU A 192 0.05 -4.05 16.18
C LEU A 192 -0.42 -5.36 16.83
N VAL A 193 -1.05 -6.22 16.03
CA VAL A 193 -1.59 -7.53 16.46
C VAL A 193 -0.72 -8.67 15.96
N SER A 194 -0.21 -8.56 14.73
CA SER A 194 0.59 -9.60 14.10
C SER A 194 1.59 -9.00 13.12
N SER A 195 2.76 -9.62 13.01
CA SER A 195 3.79 -9.34 12.02
C SER A 195 4.32 -10.67 11.47
N CYS A 196 4.20 -10.91 10.17
CA CYS A 196 4.66 -12.16 9.53
C CYS A 196 5.63 -11.86 8.39
N GLU A 197 6.90 -12.25 8.51
CA GLU A 197 7.90 -12.05 7.47
C GLU A 197 7.71 -13.04 6.30
N GLN A 198 7.72 -12.52 5.08
CA GLN A 198 7.88 -13.28 3.84
C GLN A 198 9.21 -12.89 3.19
N ILE A 199 10.16 -13.82 3.21
CA ILE A 199 11.47 -13.67 2.58
C ILE A 199 11.29 -13.75 1.06
N LEU A 200 11.74 -12.70 0.35
CA LEU A 200 11.64 -12.63 -1.12
C LEU A 200 13.01 -12.83 -1.78
N SER A 201 14.08 -12.38 -1.13
CA SER A 201 15.47 -12.63 -1.53
C SER A 201 16.38 -12.59 -0.30
N LEU A 202 17.69 -12.78 -0.52
CA LEU A 202 18.70 -12.67 0.56
C LEU A 202 18.72 -11.27 1.21
N ARG A 203 18.47 -10.22 0.43
CA ARG A 203 18.60 -8.81 0.86
C ARG A 203 17.26 -8.12 1.11
N TYR A 204 16.15 -8.81 0.83
CA TYR A 204 14.83 -8.20 0.82
C TYR A 204 13.77 -9.18 1.32
N SER A 205 13.00 -8.71 2.29
CA SER A 205 11.75 -9.35 2.70
C SER A 205 10.63 -8.31 2.73
N ARG A 206 9.42 -8.81 2.87
CA ARG A 206 8.27 -7.99 3.24
C ARG A 206 7.61 -8.61 4.45
N VAL A 207 7.18 -7.78 5.38
CA VAL A 207 6.47 -8.20 6.58
C VAL A 207 5.01 -7.85 6.42
N LEU A 208 4.13 -8.83 6.55
CA LEU A 208 2.70 -8.61 6.63
C LEU A 208 2.36 -8.09 8.02
N LEU A 209 1.94 -6.83 8.11
CA LEU A 209 1.53 -6.18 9.35
C LEU A 209 0.00 -6.19 9.45
N THR A 210 -0.51 -6.64 10.59
CA THR A 210 -1.92 -6.49 10.97
C THR A 210 -2.02 -5.60 12.19
N MET A 211 -2.73 -4.50 12.04
CA MET A 211 -3.01 -3.53 13.10
C MET A 211 -4.51 -3.45 13.34
N VAL A 212 -4.92 -3.31 14.60
CA VAL A 212 -6.31 -3.08 14.98
C VAL A 212 -6.49 -1.64 15.44
N LYS A 213 -7.56 -0.98 14.98
CA LYS A 213 -7.89 0.37 15.45
C LYS A 213 -8.46 0.28 16.86
N VAL A 214 -7.82 0.95 17.80
CA VAL A 214 -8.18 0.94 19.23
C VAL A 214 -8.59 2.30 19.76
N GLU A 215 -8.11 3.39 19.16
CA GLU A 215 -8.48 4.76 19.53
C GLU A 215 -9.16 5.49 18.36
N PRO A 216 -10.08 6.44 18.65
CA PRO A 216 -10.76 7.22 17.62
C PRO A 216 -9.84 8.20 16.90
N TYR A 217 -10.27 8.62 15.71
CA TYR A 217 -9.60 9.69 14.96
C TYR A 217 -10.08 11.07 15.44
N THR A 218 -9.24 11.73 16.24
CA THR A 218 -9.52 13.04 16.83
C THR A 218 -8.97 14.19 15.97
N GLU A 219 -9.41 15.41 16.25
CA GLU A 219 -8.86 16.63 15.62
C GLU A 219 -7.36 16.80 15.89
N GLU A 220 -6.87 16.32 17.03
CA GLU A 220 -5.44 16.34 17.34
C GLU A 220 -4.66 15.38 16.44
N VAL A 221 -5.17 14.16 16.22
CA VAL A 221 -4.57 13.20 15.27
C VAL A 221 -4.58 13.76 13.85
N GLU A 222 -5.69 14.42 13.45
CA GLU A 222 -5.79 15.10 12.15
C GLU A 222 -4.72 16.18 12.01
N ARG A 223 -4.62 17.10 12.97
CA ARG A 223 -3.63 18.19 12.97
C ARG A 223 -2.19 17.67 12.90
N VAL A 224 -1.81 16.72 13.75
CA VAL A 224 -0.46 16.13 13.75
C VAL A 224 -0.18 15.40 12.43
N GLY A 225 -1.18 14.73 11.89
CA GLY A 225 -1.11 14.07 10.59
C GLY A 225 -0.86 15.06 9.44
N GLU A 226 -1.58 16.19 9.43
CA GLU A 226 -1.45 17.26 8.45
C GLU A 226 -0.09 17.97 8.53
N GLU A 227 0.41 18.24 9.74
CA GLU A 227 1.75 18.81 9.95
C GLU A 227 2.84 17.91 9.34
N ARG A 228 2.75 16.61 9.60
CA ARG A 228 3.70 15.63 9.04
C ARG A 228 3.55 15.49 7.52
N HIS A 229 2.33 15.55 7.00
CA HIS A 229 2.07 15.56 5.57
C HIS A 229 2.68 16.79 4.88
N GLN A 230 2.58 17.96 5.51
CA GLN A 230 3.21 19.18 5.03
C GLN A 230 4.74 19.08 5.04
N GLU A 231 5.33 18.49 6.08
CA GLU A 231 6.77 18.23 6.16
C GLU A 231 7.25 17.34 4.99
N PHE A 232 6.50 16.29 4.64
CA PHE A 232 6.83 15.44 3.49
C PHE A 232 6.78 16.21 2.16
N ARG A 233 5.81 17.11 2.01
CA ARG A 233 5.66 17.94 0.81
C ARG A 233 6.81 18.94 0.67
N GLU A 234 7.20 19.59 1.76
CA GLU A 234 8.30 20.57 1.77
C GLU A 234 9.67 19.90 1.55
N ASN A 235 9.87 18.71 2.12
CA ASN A 235 11.12 17.95 2.06
C ASN A 235 11.10 16.83 1.02
N HIS A 236 10.24 16.92 0.01
CA HIS A 236 9.98 15.82 -0.92
C HIS A 236 11.24 15.23 -1.56
N GLN A 237 12.21 16.06 -1.96
CA GLN A 237 13.46 15.58 -2.58
C GLN A 237 14.31 14.75 -1.62
N LYS A 238 14.45 15.21 -0.37
CA LYS A 238 15.19 14.51 0.68
C LYS A 238 14.60 13.12 0.94
N TRP A 239 13.28 13.04 1.12
CA TRP A 239 12.60 11.76 1.36
C TRP A 239 12.67 10.79 0.18
N MET A 240 12.81 11.29 -1.05
CA MET A 240 13.01 10.44 -2.22
C MET A 240 14.42 9.85 -2.29
N GLU A 241 15.43 10.57 -1.79
CA GLU A 241 16.82 10.09 -1.72
C GLU A 241 16.98 9.04 -0.60
N GLU A 242 16.43 9.32 0.58
CA GLU A 242 16.48 8.41 1.74
C GLU A 242 15.63 7.14 1.55
N GLY A 243 14.52 7.22 0.78
CA GLY A 243 13.56 6.13 0.58
C GLY A 243 13.84 5.19 -0.59
N ASN A 244 15.01 5.25 -1.24
CA ASN A 244 15.29 4.49 -2.45
C ASN A 244 15.60 3.01 -2.19
N LEU A 245 14.55 2.24 -1.90
CA LEU A 245 14.66 0.80 -1.66
C LEU A 245 15.12 0.01 -2.90
N HIS A 246 14.81 0.50 -4.10
CA HIS A 246 15.22 -0.16 -5.34
C HIS A 246 16.74 -0.23 -5.45
N SER A 247 17.46 0.85 -5.15
CA SER A 247 18.93 0.80 -5.10
C SER A 247 19.43 -0.17 -4.05
N ALA A 248 18.86 -0.16 -2.84
CA ALA A 248 19.30 -1.07 -1.78
C ALA A 248 19.11 -2.56 -2.15
N VAL A 249 18.01 -2.91 -2.82
CA VAL A 249 17.72 -4.29 -3.23
C VAL A 249 18.58 -4.75 -4.42
N PHE A 250 18.85 -3.87 -5.39
CA PHE A 250 19.48 -4.25 -6.67
C PHE A 250 20.95 -3.83 -6.83
N SER A 251 21.53 -3.06 -5.90
CA SER A 251 22.96 -2.72 -5.94
C SER A 251 23.83 -3.99 -5.90
N PRO A 252 24.95 -4.04 -6.65
CA PRO A 252 25.95 -5.10 -6.49
C PRO A 252 26.41 -5.14 -5.03
N ALA A 253 26.55 -6.33 -4.44
CA ALA A 253 27.24 -6.43 -3.15
C ALA A 253 28.70 -6.03 -3.39
N GLU A 254 29.22 -5.06 -2.64
CA GLU A 254 30.65 -4.78 -2.64
C GLU A 254 31.36 -5.99 -2.04
N HIS A 255 31.94 -6.81 -2.92
CA HIS A 255 32.80 -7.92 -2.53
C HIS A 255 34.18 -7.38 -2.21
N ASP A 256 34.33 -6.72 -1.07
CA ASP A 256 35.65 -6.55 -0.45
C ASP A 256 35.92 -7.77 0.45
N GLY A 257 36.73 -8.69 -0.08
CA GLY A 257 37.24 -9.86 0.64
C GLY A 257 36.50 -11.17 0.33
N LYS A 258 37.23 -12.15 -0.20
CA LYS A 258 36.77 -13.53 -0.37
C LYS A 258 36.28 -14.10 0.97
N PRO A 259 35.04 -14.57 1.13
CA PRO A 259 34.67 -15.38 2.28
C PRO A 259 35.18 -16.80 2.05
N LYS A 260 35.81 -17.40 3.07
CA LYS A 260 36.02 -18.85 3.12
C LYS A 260 34.64 -19.50 3.15
N PHE A 261 34.32 -20.27 2.11
CA PHE A 261 33.13 -21.11 2.06
C PHE A 261 33.23 -22.20 3.15
N ASP A 262 32.54 -22.02 4.26
CA ASP A 262 32.22 -23.12 5.17
C ASP A 262 31.01 -23.87 4.63
N LYS A 263 31.17 -25.18 4.41
CA LYS A 263 30.29 -25.98 3.55
C LYS A 263 28.98 -26.44 4.21
N ASP A 264 28.74 -26.11 5.48
CA ASP A 264 27.76 -26.83 6.30
C ASP A 264 26.54 -26.04 6.78
N SER A 265 26.32 -24.79 6.34
CA SER A 265 25.13 -24.01 6.73
C SER A 265 24.36 -23.47 5.52
N LYS A 266 23.86 -24.37 4.67
CA LYS A 266 22.78 -24.00 3.72
C LYS A 266 21.44 -24.47 4.27
N PRO A 267 20.49 -23.56 4.58
CA PRO A 267 19.08 -23.92 4.67
C PRO A 267 18.68 -24.49 3.31
N LYS A 268 18.18 -25.73 3.29
CA LYS A 268 17.76 -26.41 2.07
C LYS A 268 16.56 -25.65 1.47
N TYR A 269 16.83 -24.85 0.45
CA TYR A 269 15.83 -24.41 -0.51
C TYR A 269 15.19 -25.66 -1.14
N ARG A 270 13.98 -26.02 -0.69
CA ARG A 270 13.16 -27.04 -1.37
C ARG A 270 12.47 -26.37 -2.55
N GLY A 271 13.25 -26.22 -3.62
CA GLY A 271 12.73 -25.92 -4.93
C GLY A 271 12.15 -27.17 -5.58
N LYS A 272 10.88 -27.03 -5.98
CA LYS A 272 10.18 -27.65 -7.13
C LYS A 272 9.42 -28.98 -6.98
N TYR A 273 8.40 -28.98 -7.84
CA TYR A 273 7.70 -30.07 -8.56
C TYR A 273 6.27 -30.30 -8.01
N VAL A 274 5.19 -30.20 -8.80
CA VAL A 274 4.94 -30.08 -10.25
C VAL A 274 3.69 -29.23 -10.43
#